data_AF-A0A920KEA9-F1
#
_entry.id   AF-A0A920KEA9-F1
#
_cell.length_a   1.000
_cell.length_b   1.000
_cell.length_c   1.000
_cell.angle_alpha   90.00
_cell.angle_beta   90.00
_cell.angle_gamma   90.00
#
_symmetry.space_group_name_H-M   'P 1'
#
loop_
_entity.id
_entity.type
_entity.pdbx_description
1 polymer ?
#
loop_
_entity_poly.entity_id
_entity_poly.type
_entity_poly.pdbx_seq_one_letter_code
_entity_poly.pdbx_strand_id
1 'polypeptide(L)'
;MEIGIDVTINYNPMQGKTPNLHLKHGKAYENSFVDAKVRGVIKDVIGRYTYEEIYSTKREALETEMDNMFQAEFPENFITYNFCEIADVNLPENVKIAITEKETQKQRNQKAKELEGGATIPSKC
;
A
#
# COMPACT_ATOMS: atom_id res chain seq x y z
N MET A 1 -3.46 1.67 -21.20
CA MET A 1 -2.56 1.02 -20.23
C MET A 1 -3.13 1.37 -18.88
N GLU A 2 -3.86 0.44 -18.26
CA GLU A 2 -4.57 0.69 -17.01
C GLU A 2 -3.74 0.09 -15.90
N ILE A 3 -3.35 0.93 -14.95
CA ILE A 3 -2.58 0.52 -13.77
C ILE A 3 -3.62 0.17 -12.71
N GLY A 4 -3.62 -1.08 -12.27
CA GLY A 4 -4.56 -1.60 -11.29
C GLY A 4 -3.88 -1.81 -9.96
N ILE A 5 -4.57 -1.48 -8.87
CA ILE A 5 -4.15 -1.86 -7.52
C ILE A 5 -5.33 -2.57 -6.89
N ASP A 6 -5.09 -3.81 -6.47
CA ASP A 6 -6.06 -4.61 -5.75
C ASP A 6 -5.81 -4.44 -4.26
N VAL A 7 -6.86 -4.02 -3.56
CA VAL A 7 -6.83 -3.76 -2.12
C VAL A 7 -7.94 -4.55 -1.46
N THR A 8 -7.58 -5.27 -0.41
CA THR A 8 -8.52 -5.98 0.46
C THR A 8 -8.78 -5.13 1.70
N ILE A 9 -10.04 -4.91 2.03
CA ILE A 9 -10.43 -4.22 3.26
C ILE A 9 -11.34 -5.11 4.09
N ASN A 10 -11.10 -5.13 5.39
CA ASN A 10 -11.91 -5.87 6.35
C ASN A 10 -12.57 -4.90 7.34
N TYR A 11 -13.87 -5.00 7.46
CA TYR A 11 -14.70 -4.14 8.31
C TYR A 11 -15.95 -4.89 8.79
N ASN A 12 -16.58 -4.38 9.84
CA ASN A 12 -17.84 -4.91 10.35
C ASN A 12 -18.80 -3.77 10.72
N PRO A 13 -20.13 -3.92 10.58
CA PRO A 13 -21.07 -3.00 11.20
C PRO A 13 -20.86 -2.92 12.71
N MET A 14 -20.89 -1.71 13.28
CA MET A 14 -20.75 -1.54 14.72
C MET A 14 -21.91 -2.19 15.47
N GLN A 15 -21.58 -3.01 16.47
CA GLN A 15 -22.57 -3.69 17.29
C GLN A 15 -23.50 -2.68 17.97
N GLY A 16 -24.82 -2.91 17.86
CA GLY A 16 -25.83 -2.01 18.43
C GLY A 16 -26.05 -0.69 17.68
N LYS A 17 -25.30 -0.43 16.59
CA LYS A 17 -25.45 0.77 15.74
C LYS A 17 -25.90 0.45 14.31
N THR A 18 -26.13 -0.82 13.99
CA THR A 18 -26.65 -1.27 12.68
C THR A 18 -27.92 -0.54 12.21
N PRO A 19 -28.91 -0.22 13.09
CA PRO A 19 -30.05 0.59 12.66
C PRO A 19 -29.65 1.98 12.16
N ASN A 20 -28.67 2.63 12.81
CA ASN A 20 -28.18 3.94 12.40
C ASN A 20 -27.41 3.86 11.07
N LEU A 21 -26.60 2.81 10.89
CA LEU A 21 -25.93 2.52 9.62
C LEU A 21 -26.97 2.41 8.49
N HIS A 22 -28.03 1.63 8.73
CA HIS A 22 -29.10 1.42 7.75
C HIS A 22 -29.89 2.70 7.45
N LEU A 23 -30.19 3.51 8.47
CA LEU A 23 -30.88 4.79 8.28
C LEU A 23 -30.03 5.81 7.50
N LYS A 24 -28.71 5.81 7.70
CA LYS A 24 -27.79 6.76 7.04
C LYS A 24 -27.47 6.35 5.61
N HIS A 25 -27.09 5.09 5.39
CA HIS A 25 -26.52 4.61 4.12
C HIS A 25 -27.39 3.59 3.38
N GLY A 26 -28.45 3.08 4.01
CA GLY A 26 -29.34 2.08 3.42
C GLY A 26 -28.79 0.65 3.48
N LYS A 27 -29.44 -0.28 2.76
CA LYS A 27 -28.99 -1.69 2.67
C LYS A 27 -27.74 -1.85 1.81
N ALA A 28 -27.55 -0.95 0.84
CA ALA A 28 -26.46 -1.01 -0.13
C ALA A 28 -25.22 -0.22 0.31
N TYR A 29 -25.01 -0.03 1.62
CA TYR A 29 -23.95 0.80 2.17
C TYR A 29 -22.54 0.35 1.74
N GLU A 30 -22.36 -0.95 1.48
CA GLU A 30 -21.11 -1.52 0.97
C GLU A 30 -20.74 -0.89 -0.37
N ASN A 31 -21.66 -0.90 -1.34
CA ASN A 31 -21.42 -0.34 -2.67
C ASN A 31 -21.52 1.19 -2.72
N SER A 32 -22.42 1.79 -1.93
CA SER A 32 -22.71 3.23 -2.01
C SER A 32 -21.74 4.08 -1.20
N PHE A 33 -21.27 3.56 -0.07
CA PHE A 33 -20.40 4.29 0.86
C PHE A 33 -19.02 3.67 0.96
N VAL A 34 -18.93 2.38 1.30
CA VAL A 34 -17.62 1.74 1.58
C VAL A 34 -16.75 1.74 0.33
N ASP A 35 -17.23 1.18 -0.79
CA ASP A 35 -16.50 1.15 -2.05
C ASP A 35 -16.09 2.54 -2.53
N ALA A 36 -17.01 3.51 -2.44
CA ALA A 36 -16.74 4.89 -2.86
C ALA A 36 -15.65 5.53 -2.00
N LYS A 37 -15.72 5.34 -0.67
CA LYS A 37 -14.74 5.89 0.27
C LYS A 37 -13.38 5.23 0.12
N VAL A 38 -13.34 3.91 0.04
CA VAL A 38 -12.11 3.12 -0.15
C VAL A 38 -11.41 3.53 -1.44
N ARG A 39 -12.12 3.59 -2.56
CA ARG A 39 -11.55 4.08 -3.84
C ARG A 39 -11.06 5.52 -3.74
N GLY A 40 -11.75 6.38 -3.00
CA GLY A 40 -11.35 7.76 -2.76
C GLY A 40 -10.02 7.85 -2.01
N VAL A 41 -9.90 7.13 -0.89
CA VAL A 41 -8.68 7.09 -0.08
C VAL A 41 -7.52 6.50 -0.88
N ILE A 42 -7.71 5.35 -1.53
CA ILE A 42 -6.69 4.71 -2.38
C ILE A 42 -6.16 5.71 -3.41
N LYS A 43 -7.05 6.43 -4.12
CA LYS A 43 -6.65 7.44 -5.11
C LYS A 43 -5.87 8.61 -4.52
N ASP A 44 -6.28 9.09 -3.35
CA ASP A 44 -5.61 10.20 -2.67
C ASP A 44 -4.22 9.82 -2.18
N VAL A 45 -4.08 8.64 -1.57
CA VAL A 45 -2.78 8.17 -1.08
C VAL A 45 -1.86 7.83 -2.26
N ILE A 46 -2.26 6.94 -3.18
CA ILE A 46 -1.42 6.52 -4.31
C ILE A 46 -1.04 7.70 -5.23
N GLY A 47 -1.91 8.71 -5.37
CA GLY A 47 -1.61 9.92 -6.14
C GLY A 47 -0.40 10.70 -5.62
N ARG A 48 0.05 10.46 -4.38
CA ARG A 48 1.21 11.12 -3.74
C ARG A 48 2.51 10.35 -3.91
N TYR A 49 2.45 9.09 -4.34
CA TYR A 49 3.62 8.21 -4.45
C TYR A 49 3.90 7.85 -5.90
N THR A 50 5.18 7.70 -6.23
CA THR A 50 5.59 7.14 -7.51
C THR A 50 5.45 5.61 -7.49
N TYR A 51 5.34 4.99 -8.67
CA TYR A 51 5.28 3.53 -8.78
C TYR A 51 6.52 2.83 -8.20
N GLU A 52 7.70 3.45 -8.27
CA GLU A 52 8.92 2.94 -7.64
C GLU A 52 8.81 2.89 -6.12
N GLU A 53 8.12 3.86 -5.51
CA GLU A 53 7.94 3.94 -4.06
C GLU A 53 6.89 2.93 -3.55
N ILE A 54 5.80 2.74 -4.30
CA ILE A 54 4.75 1.76 -3.99
C ILE A 54 5.33 0.33 -3.96
N TYR A 55 6.31 0.03 -4.82
CA TYR A 55 6.95 -1.29 -4.91
C TYR A 55 8.13 -1.50 -3.96
N SER A 56 8.63 -0.44 -3.33
CA SER A 56 9.86 -0.50 -2.54
C SER A 56 9.59 -0.27 -1.05
N THR A 57 10.44 0.49 -0.37
CA THR A 57 10.48 0.63 1.08
C THR A 57 9.31 1.44 1.65
N LYS A 58 8.45 2.03 0.81
CA LYS A 58 7.34 2.88 1.27
C LYS A 58 5.97 2.19 1.27
N ARG A 59 5.89 0.89 0.94
CA ARG A 59 4.62 0.14 1.00
C ARG A 59 4.00 0.20 2.40
N GLU A 60 4.79 -0.05 3.44
CA GLU A 60 4.33 -0.01 4.84
C GLU A 60 3.82 1.38 5.24
N ALA A 61 4.47 2.44 4.76
CA ALA A 61 4.02 3.82 5.00
C ALA A 61 2.68 4.10 4.30
N LEU A 62 2.50 3.59 3.08
CA LEU A 62 1.25 3.67 2.32
C LEU A 62 0.09 2.97 3.02
N GLU A 63 0.32 1.73 3.48
CA GLU A 63 -0.66 0.95 4.23
C GLU A 63 -1.02 1.66 5.54
N THR A 64 -0.03 2.18 6.26
CA THR A 64 -0.24 2.96 7.50
C THR A 64 -1.06 4.23 7.24
N GLU A 65 -0.81 4.95 6.14
CA GLU A 65 -1.58 6.14 5.80
C GLU A 65 -3.05 5.80 5.50
N MET A 66 -3.28 4.73 4.73
CA MET A 66 -4.64 4.23 4.46
C MET A 66 -5.35 3.77 5.74
N ASP A 67 -4.67 3.01 6.60
CA ASP A 67 -5.18 2.54 7.90
C ASP A 67 -5.68 3.72 8.75
N ASN A 68 -4.85 4.76 8.89
CA ASN A 68 -5.19 5.94 9.68
C ASN A 68 -6.43 6.67 9.13
N MET A 69 -6.53 6.79 7.80
CA MET A 69 -7.68 7.42 7.15
C MET A 69 -8.97 6.61 7.36
N PHE A 70 -8.92 5.28 7.21
CA PHE A 70 -10.08 4.42 7.43
C PHE A 70 -10.49 4.35 8.90
N GLN A 71 -9.52 4.30 9.81
CA GLN A 71 -9.75 4.28 11.25
C GLN A 71 -10.42 5.56 11.76
N ALA A 72 -10.17 6.70 11.11
CA ALA A 72 -10.86 7.94 11.41
C ALA A 72 -12.29 7.98 10.83
N GLU A 73 -12.47 7.54 9.58
CA GLU A 73 -13.73 7.74 8.83
C GLU A 73 -14.82 6.70 9.14
N PHE A 74 -14.46 5.42 9.23
CA PHE A 74 -15.44 4.33 9.33
C PHE A 74 -16.29 4.41 10.61
N PRO A 75 -15.70 4.74 11.79
CA PRO A 75 -16.45 4.93 13.02
C PRO A 75 -17.53 6.01 12.97
N GLU A 76 -17.29 7.12 12.27
CA GLU A 76 -18.28 8.20 12.07
C GLU A 76 -19.49 7.75 11.24
N ASN A 77 -19.36 6.61 10.60
CA ASN A 77 -20.36 6.00 9.74
C ASN A 77 -20.90 4.69 10.32
N PHE A 78 -20.69 4.43 11.61
CA PHE A 78 -21.17 3.24 12.33
C PHE A 78 -20.57 1.92 11.81
N ILE A 79 -19.36 1.98 11.27
CA ILE A 79 -18.61 0.83 10.78
C ILE A 79 -17.33 0.71 11.60
N THR A 80 -17.05 -0.48 12.11
CA THR A 80 -15.77 -0.82 12.72
C THR A 80 -14.80 -1.21 11.61
N TYR A 81 -13.70 -0.49 11.53
CA TYR A 81 -12.56 -0.84 10.71
C TYR A 81 -11.71 -1.91 11.39
N ASN A 82 -11.21 -2.89 10.64
CA ASN A 82 -10.29 -3.90 11.16
C ASN A 82 -8.90 -3.76 10.54
N PHE A 83 -8.79 -3.89 9.21
CA PHE A 83 -7.52 -3.77 8.49
C PHE A 83 -7.73 -3.55 6.99
N CYS A 84 -6.67 -3.09 6.33
CA CYS A 84 -6.56 -2.90 4.89
C CYS A 84 -5.22 -3.47 4.45
N GLU A 85 -5.23 -4.23 3.36
CA GLU A 85 -4.04 -4.88 2.81
C GLU A 85 -4.01 -4.67 1.30
N ILE A 86 -2.87 -4.24 0.77
CA ILE A 86 -2.65 -4.20 -0.67
C ILE A 86 -2.38 -5.64 -1.11
N ALA A 87 -3.26 -6.22 -1.93
CA ALA A 87 -3.14 -7.61 -2.37
C ALA A 87 -2.19 -7.73 -3.57
N ASP A 88 -2.42 -6.91 -4.61
CA ASP A 88 -1.58 -6.89 -5.80
C ASP A 88 -1.50 -5.48 -6.39
N VAL A 89 -0.39 -5.20 -7.05
CA VAL A 89 -0.23 -4.00 -7.88
C VAL A 89 0.10 -4.48 -9.28
N ASN A 90 -0.78 -4.18 -10.22
CA ASN A 90 -0.60 -4.51 -11.62
C ASN A 90 0.06 -3.33 -12.34
N LEU A 91 1.39 -3.38 -12.44
CA LEU A 91 2.16 -2.49 -13.29
C LEU A 91 2.33 -3.07 -14.69
N PRO A 92 2.32 -2.21 -15.73
CA PRO A 92 2.69 -2.63 -17.07
C PRO A 92 4.14 -3.13 -17.09
N GLU A 93 4.36 -4.20 -17.86
CA GLU A 93 5.60 -4.99 -17.89
C GLU A 93 6.86 -4.14 -18.09
N ASN A 94 6.76 -3.08 -18.91
CA ASN A 94 7.86 -2.17 -19.22
C ASN A 94 8.38 -1.41 -17.97
N VAL A 95 7.49 -1.03 -17.06
CA VAL A 95 7.87 -0.34 -15.82
C VAL A 95 8.50 -1.33 -14.84
N LYS A 96 7.92 -2.53 -14.73
CA LYS A 96 8.45 -3.60 -13.87
C LYS A 96 9.88 -3.99 -14.25
N ILE A 97 10.15 -4.11 -15.55
CA ILE A 97 11.51 -4.41 -16.08
C ILE A 97 12.48 -3.29 -15.70
N ALA A 98 12.11 -2.02 -15.94
CA ALA A 98 12.98 -0.88 -15.65
C ALA A 98 13.33 -0.78 -14.14
N ILE A 99 12.37 -1.06 -13.25
CA ILE A 99 12.60 -1.08 -11.80
C ILE A 99 13.52 -2.24 -11.42
N THR A 100 13.25 -3.45 -11.91
CA THR A 100 14.05 -4.64 -11.63
C THR A 100 15.50 -4.46 -12.10
N GLU A 101 15.70 -3.84 -13.26
CA GLU A 101 17.02 -3.58 -13.81
C GLU A 101 17.77 -2.54 -12.96
N LYS A 102 17.13 -1.44 -12.56
CA LYS A 102 17.71 -0.47 -11.63
C LYS A 102 18.11 -1.09 -10.29
N GLU A 103 17.25 -1.92 -9.68
CA GLU A 103 17.53 -2.58 -8.40
C GLU A 103 18.68 -3.60 -8.52
N THR A 104 18.72 -4.35 -9.62
CA THR A 104 19.81 -5.29 -9.90
C THR A 104 21.15 -4.55 -10.07
N GLN A 105 21.16 -3.39 -10.74
CA GLN A 105 22.35 -2.56 -10.90
C GLN A 105 22.84 -2.01 -9.55
N LYS A 106 21.94 -1.55 -8.67
CA LYS A 106 22.30 -1.13 -7.31
C LYS A 106 22.95 -2.26 -6.52
N GLN A 107 22.37 -3.47 -6.56
CA GLN A 107 22.93 -4.64 -5.86
C GLN A 107 24.31 -5.05 -6.38
N ARG A 108 24.54 -4.97 -7.70
CA ARG A 108 25.86 -5.26 -8.29
C ARG A 108 26.91 -4.24 -7.84
N ASN A 109 26.56 -2.96 -7.84
CA ASN A 109 27.45 -1.89 -7.39
C ASN A 109 27.79 -2.00 -5.90
N GLN A 110 26.82 -2.41 -5.07
CA GLN A 110 27.03 -2.67 -3.65
C GLN A 110 28.05 -3.80 -3.43
N LYS A 111 27.86 -4.95 -4.10
CA LYS A 111 28.77 -6.10 -3.99
C LYS A 111 30.18 -5.80 -4.49
N ALA A 112 30.32 -5.01 -5.57
CA ALA A 112 31.62 -4.61 -6.08
C ALA A 112 32.41 -3.78 -5.04
N LYS A 113 31.75 -2.84 -4.35
CA LYS A 113 32.38 -2.03 -3.29
C LYS A 113 32.80 -2.87 -2.07
N GLU A 114 32.01 -3.88 -1.71
CA GLU A 114 32.33 -4.78 -0.61
C GLU A 114 33.54 -5.68 -0.91
N LEU A 115 33.71 -6.10 -2.18
CA LEU A 115 34.87 -6.88 -2.63
C LEU A 115 36.16 -6.04 -2.69
N GLU A 116 36.06 -4.74 -3.01
CA GLU A 116 37.22 -3.84 -3.05
C GLU A 116 37.69 -3.41 -1.63
N GLY A 117 36.80 -3.38 -0.64
CA GLY A 117 37.13 -3.03 0.75
C GLY A 117 37.77 -4.14 1.59
N GLY A 118 37.74 -5.39 1.12
CA GLY A 118 38.28 -6.56 1.84
C GLY A 118 39.78 -6.84 1.67
N ALA A 119 40.47 -6.12 0.78
CA ALA A 119 41.87 -6.36 0.49
C ALA A 119 42.82 -5.47 1.32
N THR A 120 42.85 -5.67 2.64
CA THR A 120 44.03 -5.28 3.44
C THR A 120 44.62 -6.53 4.07
N ILE A 121 45.59 -7.12 3.39
CA ILE A 121 46.42 -8.22 3.89
C ILE A 121 47.51 -7.57 4.76
N PRO A 122 47.56 -7.75 6.10
CA PRO A 122 48.80 -7.47 6.80
C PRO A 122 49.73 -8.66 6.55
N SER A 123 50.58 -8.52 5.53
CA SER A 123 51.83 -9.24 5.44
C SER A 123 52.64 -8.94 6.70
N LYS A 124 52.93 -9.95 7.51
CA LYS A 124 54.04 -9.90 8.46
C LYS A 124 54.86 -11.18 8.35
N CYS A 125 56.13 -10.94 8.07
CA CYS A 125 57.27 -11.85 8.07
C CYS A 125 57.39 -12.66 9.36
#